data_AF-A0A6G3CGJ6-F1
#
_entry.id   AF-A0A6G3CGJ6-F1
#
_cell.length_a   1.000
_cell.length_b   1.000
_cell.length_c   1.000
_cell.angle_alpha   90.00
_cell.angle_beta   90.00
_cell.angle_gamma   90.00
#
_symmetry.space_group_name_H-M   'P 1'
#
loop_
_entity.id
_entity.type
_entity.pdbx_description
1 polymer ?
#
loop_
_entity_poly.entity_id
_entity_poly.type
_entity_poly.pdbx_seq_one_letter_code
_entity_poly.pdbx_strand_id
1 'polypeptide(L)'
;QERFWFLWDRLFSGTLGAVVLVDTRRMDDSWYAIDRLEHHGTPFVVAVNRFDDDVAHPLEEIRQALALPEHIPMIDCDARVRTSSKNVLITLVDHLRTMAIARETTP
;
A
#
# COMPACT_ATOMS: atom_id res chain seq x y z
N GLN A 1 14.43 -2.85 -13.28
CA GLN A 1 15.34 -3.79 -12.59
C GLN A 1 14.55 -5.04 -12.23
N GLU A 2 14.73 -6.15 -12.95
CA GLU A 2 14.01 -7.43 -12.76
C GLU A 2 14.81 -8.46 -11.93
N ARG A 3 15.43 -8.05 -10.82
CA ARG A 3 16.37 -8.92 -10.07
C ARG A 3 15.87 -9.46 -8.74
N PHE A 4 14.60 -9.22 -8.37
CA PHE A 4 14.08 -9.62 -7.05
C PHE A 4 12.80 -10.47 -7.09
N TRP A 5 12.44 -11.08 -8.24
CA TRP A 5 11.19 -11.87 -8.38
C TRP A 5 11.09 -13.11 -7.49
N PHE A 6 12.21 -13.77 -7.22
CA PHE A 6 12.26 -14.93 -6.32
C PHE A 6 12.06 -14.58 -4.84
N LEU A 7 12.29 -13.32 -4.45
CA LEU A 7 12.16 -12.90 -3.06
C LEU A 7 10.69 -12.79 -2.63
N TRP A 8 9.81 -12.42 -3.56
CA TRP A 8 8.41 -12.12 -3.27
C TRP A 8 7.62 -13.33 -2.77
N ASP A 9 7.75 -14.50 -3.39
CA ASP A 9 7.03 -15.71 -2.92
C ASP A 9 7.45 -16.12 -1.50
N ARG A 10 8.71 -15.82 -1.14
CA ARG A 10 9.25 -16.06 0.22
C ARG A 10 8.87 -14.95 1.20
N LEU A 11 8.75 -13.71 0.72
CA LEU A 11 8.30 -12.57 1.53
C LEU A 11 6.81 -12.68 1.86
N PHE A 12 5.98 -13.15 0.92
CA PHE A 12 4.54 -13.25 1.13
C PHE A 12 4.14 -14.44 2.00
N SER A 13 5.00 -15.47 2.10
CA SER A 13 4.76 -16.62 2.98
C SER A 13 4.81 -16.20 4.46
N GLY A 14 3.63 -16.01 5.06
CA GLY A 14 3.48 -15.71 6.49
C GLY A 14 3.34 -14.22 6.82
N THR A 15 3.33 -13.33 5.83
CA THR A 15 2.98 -11.91 6.06
C THR A 15 1.50 -11.74 6.24
N LEU A 16 1.11 -10.95 7.24
CA LEU A 16 -0.30 -10.58 7.45
C LEU A 16 -0.78 -9.56 6.41
N GLY A 17 0.11 -8.71 5.90
CA GLY A 17 -0.17 -7.75 4.84
C GLY A 17 1.07 -6.96 4.42
N ALA A 18 0.91 -6.02 3.49
CA ALA A 18 1.99 -5.25 2.90
C ALA A 18 1.71 -3.73 2.89
N VAL A 19 2.77 -2.95 2.71
CA VAL A 19 2.69 -1.51 2.43
C VAL A 19 3.28 -1.26 1.05
N VAL A 20 2.52 -0.60 0.17
CA VAL A 20 3.02 -0.10 -1.11
C VAL A 20 3.37 1.37 -0.93
N LEU A 21 4.65 1.71 -1.00
CA LEU A 21 5.12 3.09 -0.94
C LEU A 21 5.17 3.66 -2.36
N VAL A 22 4.30 4.61 -2.67
CA VAL A 22 4.16 5.21 -4.00
C VAL A 22 4.90 6.53 -4.03
N ASP A 23 5.86 6.68 -4.94
CA ASP A 23 6.46 7.98 -5.26
C ASP A 23 5.69 8.59 -6.44
N THR A 24 5.05 9.75 -6.22
CA THR A 24 4.27 10.49 -7.23
C THR A 24 5.11 10.87 -8.47
N ARG A 25 6.43 10.97 -8.32
CA ARG A 25 7.36 11.25 -9.43
C ARG A 25 7.61 10.02 -10.32
N ARG A 26 7.26 8.82 -9.82
CA ARG A 26 7.52 7.52 -10.44
C ARG A 26 6.37 6.54 -10.16
N MET A 27 5.13 6.98 -10.40
CA MET A 27 3.94 6.19 -10.05
C MET A 27 3.89 4.84 -10.77
N ASP A 28 4.34 4.77 -12.03
CA ASP A 28 4.31 3.55 -12.85
C ASP A 28 5.07 2.37 -12.21
N ASP A 29 6.10 2.64 -11.40
CA ASP A 29 6.85 1.60 -10.69
C ASP A 29 5.99 0.89 -9.62
N SER A 30 4.90 1.51 -9.18
CA SER A 30 4.01 0.99 -8.14
C SER A 30 2.93 0.06 -8.68
N TRP A 31 2.54 0.20 -9.95
CA TRP A 31 1.48 -0.62 -10.56
C TRP A 31 1.77 -2.11 -10.47
N TYR A 32 3.01 -2.51 -10.78
CA TYR A 32 3.39 -3.93 -10.70
C TYR A 32 3.25 -4.50 -9.28
N ALA A 33 3.57 -3.71 -8.24
CA ALA A 33 3.44 -4.16 -6.86
C ALA A 33 1.97 -4.31 -6.45
N ILE A 34 1.12 -3.36 -6.86
CA ILE A 34 -0.32 -3.38 -6.61
C ILE A 34 -0.97 -4.59 -7.27
N ASP A 35 -0.79 -4.78 -8.58
CA ASP A 35 -1.36 -5.89 -9.35
C ASP A 35 -0.99 -7.24 -8.74
N ARG A 36 0.26 -7.39 -8.28
CA ARG A 36 0.75 -8.63 -7.69
C ARG A 36 0.11 -8.89 -6.33
N LEU A 37 -0.02 -7.87 -5.48
CA LEU A 37 -0.67 -8.00 -4.17
C LEU A 37 -2.15 -8.35 -4.31
N GLU A 38 -2.83 -7.72 -5.27
CA GLU A 38 -4.22 -8.05 -5.63
C GLU A 38 -4.35 -9.48 -6.12
N HIS A 39 -3.48 -9.91 -7.06
CA HIS A 39 -3.50 -11.27 -7.59
C HIS A 39 -3.28 -12.34 -6.51
N HIS A 40 -2.42 -12.07 -5.53
CA HIS A 40 -2.19 -12.97 -4.40
C HIS A 40 -3.21 -12.83 -3.27
N GLY A 41 -4.16 -11.88 -3.34
CA GLY A 41 -5.12 -11.61 -2.27
C GLY A 41 -4.47 -11.20 -0.95
N THR A 42 -3.25 -10.64 -1.02
CA THR A 42 -2.51 -10.18 0.16
C THR A 42 -3.05 -8.82 0.57
N PRO A 43 -3.56 -8.63 1.80
CA PRO A 43 -4.03 -7.32 2.24
C PRO A 43 -2.92 -6.29 2.22
N PHE A 44 -3.21 -5.07 1.78
CA PHE A 44 -2.21 -4.01 1.75
C PHE A 44 -2.80 -2.62 1.94
N VAL A 45 -1.91 -1.68 2.21
CA VAL A 45 -2.22 -0.24 2.23
C VAL A 45 -1.27 0.50 1.30
N VAL A 46 -1.73 1.62 0.75
CA VAL A 46 -0.93 2.48 -0.12
C VAL A 46 -0.50 3.73 0.66
N ALA A 47 0.81 3.95 0.72
CA ALA A 47 1.40 5.14 1.32
C ALA A 47 1.95 6.02 0.20
N VAL A 48 1.28 7.14 -0.08
CA VAL A 48 1.73 8.13 -1.05
C VAL A 48 2.85 8.94 -0.43
N ASN A 49 4.07 8.65 -0.84
CA ASN A 49 5.27 9.25 -0.28
C ASN A 49 5.56 10.60 -0.94
N ARG A 50 5.35 11.67 -0.17
CA ARG A 50 5.57 13.05 -0.60
C ARG A 50 6.77 13.65 0.08
N PHE A 51 7.54 14.38 -0.71
CA PHE A 51 8.67 15.19 -0.24
C PHE A 51 8.32 16.68 -0.38
N ASP A 52 9.13 17.55 0.23
CA ASP A 52 8.83 19.00 0.34
C ASP A 52 8.61 19.70 -1.02
N ASP A 53 9.12 19.14 -2.11
CA ASP A 53 9.05 19.69 -3.48
C ASP A 53 7.99 19.03 -4.38
N ASP A 54 7.08 18.23 -3.83
CA ASP A 54 6.14 17.47 -4.63
C ASP A 54 4.91 18.31 -5.05
N VAL A 55 4.47 18.14 -6.31
CA VAL A 55 3.22 18.72 -6.80
C VAL A 55 2.09 17.98 -6.11
N ALA A 56 1.37 18.66 -5.23
CA ALA A 56 0.35 18.06 -4.39
C ALA A 56 -0.91 17.67 -5.18
N HIS A 57 -0.84 16.57 -5.94
CA HIS A 57 -2.03 15.91 -6.48
C HIS A 57 -2.89 15.41 -5.33
N PRO A 58 -4.20 15.70 -5.28
CA PRO A 58 -5.08 15.15 -4.25
C PRO A 58 -5.06 13.62 -4.30
N LEU A 59 -5.22 12.98 -3.13
CA LEU A 59 -5.24 11.52 -3.04
C LEU A 59 -6.28 10.89 -3.96
N GLU A 60 -7.42 11.55 -4.19
CA GLU A 60 -8.44 11.05 -5.11
C GLU A 60 -7.93 10.91 -6.56
N GLU A 61 -7.16 11.87 -7.07
CA GLU A 61 -6.55 11.78 -8.39
C GLU A 61 -5.54 10.63 -8.46
N ILE A 62 -4.74 10.45 -7.40
CA ILE A 62 -3.76 9.38 -7.32
C ILE A 62 -4.45 8.01 -7.28
N ARG A 63 -5.58 7.90 -6.56
CA ARG A 63 -6.38 6.67 -6.47
C ARG A 63 -6.86 6.26 -7.86
N GLN A 64 -7.40 7.21 -8.60
CA GLN A 64 -7.89 7.00 -9.96
C GLN A 64 -6.75 6.60 -10.91
N ALA A 65 -5.60 7.28 -10.83
CA ALA A 65 -4.43 6.97 -11.64
C ALA A 65 -3.84 5.58 -11.34
N LEU A 66 -3.97 5.09 -10.11
CA LEU A 66 -3.56 3.74 -9.71
C LEU A 66 -4.66 2.68 -9.92
N ALA A 67 -5.84 3.07 -10.41
CA ALA A 67 -7.03 2.22 -10.49
C ALA A 67 -7.36 1.50 -9.16
N LEU A 68 -7.08 2.14 -8.03
CA LEU A 68 -7.06 1.50 -6.72
C LEU A 68 -8.49 1.42 -6.11
N PRO A 69 -8.98 0.22 -5.75
CA PRO A 69 -10.30 0.05 -5.14
C PRO A 69 -10.48 0.85 -3.84
N GLU A 70 -11.69 1.37 -3.59
CA GLU A 70 -12.00 2.22 -2.42
C GLU A 70 -11.70 1.56 -1.06
N HIS A 71 -11.85 0.23 -0.99
CA HIS A 71 -11.61 -0.52 0.25
C HIS A 71 -10.13 -0.58 0.65
N ILE A 72 -9.21 -0.22 -0.26
CA ILE A 72 -7.78 -0.19 0.00
C ILE A 72 -7.40 1.17 0.60
N PRO A 73 -6.95 1.21 1.87
CA PRO A 73 -6.57 2.46 2.52
C PRO A 73 -5.40 3.10 1.78
N MET A 74 -5.53 4.40 1.55
CA MET A 74 -4.49 5.21 0.95
C MET A 74 -4.27 6.47 1.77
N ILE A 75 -3.03 6.72 2.18
CA ILE A 75 -2.67 7.84 3.04
C ILE A 75 -1.41 8.55 2.55
N ASP A 76 -1.27 9.83 2.87
CA ASP A 76 -0.02 10.55 2.67
C ASP A 76 1.04 10.11 3.69
N CYS A 77 2.29 10.07 3.22
CA CYS A 77 3.45 9.68 4.00
C CYS A 77 4.66 10.56 3.62
N ASP A 78 5.53 10.87 4.57
CA ASP A 78 6.94 11.19 4.29
C ASP A 78 7.79 10.14 5.01
N ALA A 79 8.37 9.23 4.23
CA ALA A 79 9.16 8.12 4.76
C ALA A 79 10.40 8.55 5.55
N ARG A 80 10.85 9.81 5.41
CA ARG A 80 11.94 10.39 6.22
C ARG A 80 11.49 10.74 7.64
N VAL A 81 10.18 10.89 7.83
CA VAL A 81 9.56 11.30 9.09
C VAL A 81 9.05 10.08 9.84
N ARG A 82 9.70 9.73 10.95
CA ARG A 82 9.38 8.54 11.75
C ARG A 82 7.91 8.43 12.16
N THR A 83 7.28 9.55 12.54
CA THR A 83 5.86 9.57 12.92
C THR A 83 4.94 9.30 11.73
N SER A 84 5.31 9.75 10.54
CA SER A 84 4.57 9.47 9.31
C SER A 84 4.62 7.98 8.96
N SER A 85 5.82 7.39 8.95
CA SER A 85 5.98 5.93 8.73
C SER A 85 5.26 5.10 9.80
N LYS A 86 5.22 5.56 11.05
CA LYS A 86 4.45 4.91 12.12
C LYS A 86 2.96 4.89 11.79
N ASN A 87 2.41 6.00 11.29
CA ASN A 87 0.99 6.08 10.94
C ASN A 87 0.64 5.11 9.81
N VAL A 88 1.50 4.94 8.80
CA VAL A 88 1.33 3.94 7.74
C VAL A 88 1.19 2.53 8.32
N LEU A 89 2.06 2.16 9.27
CA LEU A 89 2.01 0.84 9.90
C LEU A 89 0.76 0.66 10.77
N ILE A 90 0.32 1.71 11.46
CA ILE A 90 -0.94 1.69 12.22
C ILE A 90 -2.10 1.46 11.25
N THR A 91 -2.16 2.19 10.14
CA THR A 91 -3.21 2.03 9.12
C THR A 91 -3.24 0.61 8.56
N LEU A 92 -2.08 -0.01 8.32
CA LEU A 92 -2.03 -1.42 7.91
C LEU A 92 -2.64 -2.34 8.97
N VAL A 93 -2.24 -2.19 10.25
CA VAL A 93 -2.76 -3.04 11.33
C VAL A 93 -4.28 -2.85 11.50
N ASP A 94 -4.78 -1.63 11.43
CA ASP A 94 -6.21 -1.35 11.53
C ASP A 94 -7.00 -1.92 10.35
N HIS A 95 -6.42 -1.86 9.14
CA HIS A 95 -7.01 -2.48 7.95
C HIS A 95 -7.11 -4.00 8.12
N LEU A 96 -6.02 -4.65 8.53
CA LEU A 96 -5.98 -6.09 8.79
C LEU A 96 -6.97 -6.50 9.87
N ARG A 97 -7.05 -5.73 10.96
CA ARG A 97 -8.03 -5.94 12.03
C ARG A 97 -9.46 -5.86 11.51
N THR A 98 -9.76 -4.85 10.69
CA THR A 98 -11.10 -4.66 10.12
C THR A 98 -11.49 -5.82 9.21
N MET A 99 -10.57 -6.28 8.37
CA MET A 99 -10.79 -7.45 7.51
C MET A 99 -10.98 -8.74 8.30
N ALA A 100 -10.20 -8.95 9.37
CA ALA A 100 -10.34 -10.12 10.22
C ALA A 100 -11.72 -10.18 10.89
N ILE A 101 -12.17 -9.05 11.45
CA ILE A 101 -13.50 -8.94 12.06
C ILE A 101 -14.60 -9.21 11.02
N ALA A 102 -14.48 -8.66 9.81
CA ALA A 102 -15.47 -8.87 8.75
C ALA A 102 -15.59 -10.35 8.34
N ARG A 103 -14.47 -11.10 8.33
CA ARG A 103 -14.45 -12.53 8.05
C ARG A 103 -15.15 -13.35 9.14
N GLU A 104 -15.00 -12.97 10.41
CA GLU A 104 -15.68 -13.63 11.53
C GLU A 104 -17.21 -13.40 11.52
N THR A 105 -17.68 -12.30 10.93
CA THR A 105 -19.12 -11.97 10.85
C THR A 105 -19.84 -12.54 9.63
N THR A 106 -19.15 -13.20 8.70
CA THR A 106 -19.76 -13.85 7.52
C THR A 106 -20.07 -15.31 7.86
N PRO A 107 -21.36 -15.73 7.94
CA PRO A 107 -21.76 -17.08 8.37
C PRO A 107 -21.45 -18.18 7.36
#